data_AF-A0A7M4BQ10-F1
#
_entry.id   AF-A0A7M4BQ10-F1
#
_cell.length_a   1.000
_cell.length_b   1.000
_cell.length_c   1.000
_cell.angle_alpha   90.00
_cell.angle_beta   90.00
_cell.angle_gamma   90.00
#
_symmetry.space_group_name_H-M   'P 1'
#
loop_
_entity.id
_entity.type
_entity.pdbx_description
1 polymer ?
#
loop_
_entity_poly.entity_id
_entity_poly.type
_entity_poly.pdbx_seq_one_letter_code
_entity_poly.pdbx_strand_id
1 'polypeptide(L)'
;MGDSVLLVRAVDAGPTYVSYRWLDDPSNPTVHSIDRQLLTELGARLDAALVDPRAIDDPVHQVQRALLGPLSRADAEHDLSRAVTAAVLPGQLTAEIDRRARRGTVRIRVTPSPSLARVPFGLLVVGEDRRLLEVAEICYEPPAAIHSGRGRMPEPWTDEVAARPVLSVIDPKLPPGSGLSRILGPVARSANARLLADRVAAGPHTPSSGVGRIVGRWELSDDLRTRPGRLFYLGHVSSTLAIPGSASVHLSDDADTWGLARPLNEAHVPLSALDLLVGTSAPEYGPDGDGPPAPHRPGHELWPMPPRVALIACEGGADYRSLETFGLVMAIFSAGAEVVTTTQWALPSDEAFRRLAGVDAVPGPTTALALAVDDTHRAADPVAALARWQRQRLHAWRADPGPANSPLTWASVTCHVCPPRAVHPTPRLP
;
A
#
# COMPACT_ATOMS: atom_id res chain seq x y z
N MET A 1 27.86 -9.74 -13.14
CA MET A 1 27.59 -9.23 -11.77
C MET A 1 26.29 -9.88 -11.33
N GLY A 2 26.29 -10.52 -10.16
CA GLY A 2 25.14 -11.32 -9.73
C GLY A 2 24.11 -10.46 -9.00
N ASP A 3 22.83 -10.62 -9.36
CA ASP A 3 21.72 -10.07 -8.60
C ASP A 3 21.64 -10.78 -7.25
N SER A 4 21.68 -10.03 -6.15
CA SER A 4 21.54 -10.57 -4.80
C SER A 4 20.14 -10.31 -4.27
N VAL A 5 19.49 -11.33 -3.72
CA VAL A 5 18.15 -11.21 -3.14
C VAL A 5 18.18 -11.55 -1.65
N LEU A 6 17.82 -10.59 -0.81
CA LEU A 6 17.68 -10.76 0.63
C LEU A 6 16.20 -10.90 1.00
N LEU A 7 15.85 -12.00 1.67
CA LEU A 7 14.55 -12.16 2.32
C LEU A 7 14.64 -11.61 3.74
N VAL A 8 13.67 -10.76 4.10
CA VAL A 8 13.45 -10.26 5.47
C VAL A 8 12.08 -10.74 5.91
N ARG A 9 12.01 -11.59 6.93
CA ARG A 9 10.73 -12.08 7.49
C ARG A 9 10.70 -11.81 8.98
N ALA A 10 9.64 -11.18 9.46
CA ALA A 10 9.46 -10.86 10.87
C ALA A 10 8.20 -11.50 11.46
N VAL A 11 8.25 -11.81 12.75
CA VAL A 11 7.11 -12.33 13.52
C VAL A 11 7.13 -11.77 14.94
N ASP A 12 5.97 -11.37 15.45
CA ASP A 12 5.80 -10.93 16.83
C ASP A 12 5.49 -12.18 17.69
N ALA A 13 6.41 -12.58 18.56
CA ALA A 13 6.30 -13.81 19.38
C ALA A 13 6.80 -13.55 20.81
N GLY A 14 6.36 -12.43 21.37
CA GLY A 14 6.89 -11.88 22.62
C GLY A 14 7.80 -10.68 22.30
N PRO A 15 9.12 -10.89 22.11
CA PRO A 15 9.91 -10.01 21.26
C PRO A 15 9.53 -10.20 19.78
N THR A 16 9.97 -9.30 18.91
CA THR A 16 9.87 -9.50 17.46
C THR A 16 11.13 -10.16 16.96
N TYR A 17 10.97 -11.32 16.30
CA TYR A 17 12.08 -12.00 15.64
C TYR A 17 12.11 -11.59 14.17
N VAL A 18 13.28 -11.23 13.68
CA VAL A 18 13.53 -10.93 12.27
C VAL A 18 14.57 -11.89 11.73
N SER A 19 14.24 -12.56 10.63
CA SER A 19 15.15 -13.45 9.91
C SER A 19 15.58 -12.81 8.60
N TYR A 20 16.86 -12.98 8.29
CA TYR A 20 17.56 -12.45 7.13
C TYR A 20 18.19 -13.61 6.38
N ARG A 21 17.82 -13.77 5.11
CA ARG A 21 18.31 -14.91 4.31
C ARG A 21 18.57 -14.47 2.89
N TRP A 22 19.82 -14.58 2.47
CA TRP A 22 20.18 -14.41 1.07
C TRP A 22 19.76 -15.64 0.27
N LEU A 23 19.20 -15.45 -0.93
CA LEU A 23 18.73 -16.57 -1.75
C LEU A 23 19.87 -17.36 -2.41
N ASP A 24 21.05 -16.77 -2.52
CA ASP A 24 22.28 -17.44 -2.96
C ASP A 24 23.02 -18.15 -1.82
N ASP A 25 22.59 -17.96 -0.57
CA ASP A 25 23.07 -18.70 0.61
C ASP A 25 21.91 -19.00 1.60
N PRO A 26 20.94 -19.83 1.19
CA PRO A 26 19.72 -20.04 1.97
C PRO A 26 19.94 -20.85 3.26
N SER A 27 21.07 -21.56 3.37
CA SER A 27 21.41 -22.44 4.50
C SER A 27 21.94 -21.69 5.72
N ASN A 28 22.32 -20.41 5.55
CA ASN A 28 22.93 -19.61 6.61
C ASN A 28 22.12 -18.34 6.92
N PRO A 29 20.86 -18.46 7.42
CA PRO A 29 20.07 -17.29 7.79
C PRO A 29 20.63 -16.62 9.05
N THR A 30 20.58 -15.30 9.10
CA THR A 30 20.80 -14.54 10.34
C THR A 30 19.46 -14.29 11.01
N VAL A 31 19.37 -14.51 12.33
CA VAL A 31 18.18 -14.21 13.12
C VAL A 31 18.52 -13.17 14.17
N HIS A 32 17.67 -12.15 14.27
CA HIS A 32 17.78 -11.07 15.22
C HIS A 32 16.50 -10.98 16.04
N SER A 33 16.61 -10.75 17.35
CA SER A 33 15.47 -10.52 18.23
C SER A 33 15.47 -9.08 18.68
N ILE A 34 14.34 -8.41 18.54
CA ILE A 34 14.14 -7.03 18.97
C ILE A 34 13.31 -7.06 20.25
N ASP A 35 13.83 -6.41 21.29
CA ASP A 35 13.15 -6.31 22.57
C ASP A 35 11.79 -5.58 22.46
N ARG A 36 10.81 -6.03 23.24
CA ARG A 36 9.43 -5.50 23.21
C ARG A 36 9.36 -4.04 23.67
N GLN A 37 10.12 -3.68 24.71
CA GLN A 37 10.14 -2.32 25.22
C GLN A 37 10.74 -1.38 24.18
N LEU A 38 11.87 -1.78 23.57
CA LEU A 38 12.47 -1.02 22.47
C LEU A 38 11.50 -0.82 21.30
N LEU A 39 10.76 -1.86 20.90
CA LEU A 39 9.74 -1.73 19.85
C LEU A 39 8.60 -0.80 20.24
N THR A 40 8.19 -0.81 21.50
CA THR A 40 7.14 0.07 22.01
C THR A 40 7.60 1.53 21.92
N GLU A 41 8.84 1.81 22.33
CA GLU A 41 9.46 3.14 22.25
C GLU A 41 9.60 3.63 20.80
N LEU A 42 10.07 2.76 19.90
CA LEU A 42 10.19 3.09 18.47
C LEU A 42 8.82 3.25 17.79
N GLY A 43 7.84 2.43 18.17
CA GLY A 43 6.46 2.54 17.73
C GLY A 43 5.87 3.90 18.10
N ALA A 44 6.04 4.34 19.35
CA ALA A 44 5.59 5.65 19.81
C ALA A 44 6.26 6.81 19.04
N ARG A 45 7.56 6.68 18.71
CA ARG A 45 8.26 7.67 17.88
C ARG A 45 7.72 7.72 16.45
N LEU A 46 7.39 6.57 15.85
CA LEU A 46 6.74 6.51 14.55
C LEU A 46 5.32 7.10 14.61
N ASP A 47 4.53 6.76 15.63
CA ASP A 47 3.19 7.31 15.83
C ASP A 47 3.19 8.84 15.97
N ALA A 48 4.16 9.39 16.70
CA ALA A 48 4.34 10.84 16.80
C ALA A 48 4.67 11.50 15.46
N ALA A 49 5.29 10.77 14.53
CA ALA A 49 5.73 11.27 13.23
C ALA A 49 4.70 11.09 12.10
N LEU A 50 3.67 10.28 12.33
CA LEU A 50 2.67 9.92 11.33
C LEU A 50 1.30 10.52 11.67
N VAL A 51 0.43 10.57 10.66
CA VAL A 51 -0.99 10.87 10.85
C VAL A 51 -1.63 9.64 11.50
N ASP A 52 -2.26 9.84 12.67
CA ASP A 52 -3.10 8.82 13.28
C ASP A 52 -4.56 9.03 12.83
N PRO A 53 -5.10 8.17 11.93
CA PRO A 53 -6.47 8.31 11.47
C PRO A 53 -7.50 7.92 12.54
N ARG A 54 -7.07 7.33 13.67
CA ARG A 54 -7.96 6.87 14.76
C ARG A 54 -8.14 7.89 15.87
N ALA A 55 -7.36 8.97 15.84
CA ALA A 55 -7.48 10.04 16.82
C ALA A 55 -8.84 10.74 16.64
N ILE A 56 -9.76 10.45 17.57
CA ILE A 56 -11.11 11.03 17.61
C ILE A 56 -11.02 12.50 18.03
N ASP A 57 -10.06 12.83 18.88
CA ASP A 57 -9.84 14.17 19.41
C ASP A 57 -8.94 15.00 18.49
N ASP A 58 -9.51 16.09 17.96
CA ASP A 58 -8.87 17.09 17.10
C ASP A 58 -8.08 16.52 15.89
N PRO A 59 -8.78 16.00 14.85
CA PRO A 59 -8.14 15.48 13.64
C PRO A 59 -7.25 16.48 12.90
N VAL A 60 -7.56 17.78 13.00
CA VAL A 60 -6.77 18.84 12.36
C VAL A 60 -5.41 18.97 13.04
N HIS A 61 -5.38 18.97 14.37
CA HIS A 61 -4.14 18.98 15.14
C HIS A 61 -3.26 17.77 14.83
N GLN A 62 -3.85 16.58 14.66
CA GLN A 62 -3.10 15.35 14.33
C GLN A 62 -2.40 15.46 12.97
N VAL A 63 -3.10 15.95 11.95
CA VAL A 63 -2.52 16.18 10.62
C VAL A 63 -1.45 17.27 10.68
N GLN A 64 -1.70 18.38 11.40
CA GLN A 64 -0.72 19.44 11.58
C GLN A 64 0.55 18.95 12.29
N ARG A 65 0.41 18.12 13.33
CA ARG A 65 1.55 17.51 14.04
C ARG A 65 2.41 16.69 13.09
N ALA A 66 1.81 15.82 12.27
CA ALA A 66 2.56 15.01 11.32
C ALA A 66 3.25 15.88 10.25
N LEU A 67 2.54 16.87 9.70
CA LEU A 67 3.07 17.78 8.68
C LEU A 67 4.26 18.61 9.16
N LEU A 68 4.29 18.98 10.45
CA LEU A 68 5.37 19.77 11.05
C LEU A 68 6.30 18.91 11.94
N GLY A 69 6.14 17.59 11.89
CA GLY A 69 6.75 16.64 12.80
C GLY A 69 8.11 16.11 12.36
N PRO A 70 8.58 15.01 12.99
CA PRO A 70 9.89 14.43 12.73
C PRO A 70 10.20 14.14 11.26
N LEU A 71 9.23 13.65 10.48
CA LEU A 71 9.45 13.37 9.05
C LEU A 71 9.54 14.64 8.19
N SER A 72 9.21 15.81 8.72
CA SER A 72 9.33 17.09 8.01
C SER A 72 10.52 17.94 8.49
N ARG A 73 11.40 17.38 9.34
CA ARG A 73 12.66 18.00 9.76
C ARG A 73 13.84 17.06 9.52
N ALA A 74 14.86 17.50 8.78
CA ALA A 74 15.99 16.66 8.35
C ALA A 74 16.66 15.87 9.50
N ASP A 75 17.06 16.57 10.56
CA ASP A 75 17.77 15.94 11.68
C ASP A 75 16.87 14.94 12.43
N ALA A 76 15.61 15.30 12.67
CA ALA A 76 14.67 14.45 13.39
C ALA A 76 14.26 13.20 12.59
N GLU A 77 14.10 13.34 11.26
CA GLU A 77 13.92 12.22 10.35
C GLU A 77 15.11 11.29 10.41
N HIS A 78 16.32 11.84 10.31
CA HIS A 78 17.54 11.04 10.28
C HIS A 78 17.75 10.31 11.61
N ASP A 79 17.51 10.96 12.75
CA ASP A 79 17.58 10.37 14.08
C ASP A 79 16.55 9.27 14.29
N LEU A 80 15.34 9.41 13.74
CA LEU A 80 14.33 8.36 13.71
C LEU A 80 14.80 7.18 12.86
N SER A 81 15.23 7.45 11.64
CA SER A 81 15.73 6.44 10.70
C SER A 81 16.92 5.66 11.27
N ARG A 82 17.87 6.33 11.94
CA ARG A 82 19.01 5.67 12.62
C ARG A 82 18.56 4.80 13.78
N ALA A 83 17.65 5.27 14.61
CA ALA A 83 17.17 4.51 15.76
C ALA A 83 16.40 3.25 15.34
N VAL A 84 15.53 3.37 14.32
CA VAL A 84 14.82 2.21 13.76
C VAL A 84 15.81 1.25 13.09
N THR A 85 16.82 1.77 12.38
CA THR A 85 17.88 0.94 11.77
C THR A 85 18.61 0.11 12.82
N ALA A 86 19.05 0.73 13.92
CA ALA A 86 19.79 0.06 14.97
C ALA A 86 19.01 -1.09 15.63
N ALA A 87 17.68 -0.97 15.67
CA ALA A 87 16.82 -2.02 16.20
C ALA A 87 16.47 -3.09 15.16
N VAL A 88 16.24 -2.70 13.90
CA VAL A 88 15.78 -3.65 12.87
C VAL A 88 16.96 -4.37 12.23
N LEU A 89 17.97 -3.64 11.74
CA LEU A 89 19.05 -4.19 10.93
C LEU A 89 20.37 -4.32 11.72
N PRO A 90 20.83 -5.54 12.05
CA PRO A 90 22.12 -5.73 12.69
C PRO A 90 23.27 -5.11 11.88
N GLY A 91 24.28 -4.55 12.55
CA GLY A 91 25.39 -3.85 11.87
C GLY A 91 26.19 -4.72 10.88
N GLN A 92 26.27 -6.03 11.10
CA GLN A 92 26.89 -6.96 10.15
C GLN A 92 26.09 -7.07 8.84
N LEU A 93 24.75 -7.05 8.94
CA LEU A 93 23.86 -7.13 7.80
C LEU A 93 23.91 -5.84 6.97
N THR A 94 23.92 -4.67 7.61
CA THR A 94 24.03 -3.40 6.88
C THR A 94 25.35 -3.31 6.11
N ALA A 95 26.46 -3.75 6.72
CA ALA A 95 27.75 -3.84 6.04
C ALA A 95 27.75 -4.85 4.87
N GLU A 96 27.04 -5.97 5.02
CA GLU A 96 26.91 -6.96 3.94
C GLU A 96 26.07 -6.42 2.77
N ILE A 97 24.91 -5.81 3.04
CA ILE A 97 24.07 -5.16 2.03
C ILE A 97 24.90 -4.14 1.25
N ASP A 98 25.67 -3.29 1.93
CA ASP A 98 26.51 -2.30 1.25
C ASP A 98 27.54 -2.95 0.33
N ARG A 99 28.27 -3.93 0.85
CA ARG A 99 29.32 -4.64 0.09
C ARG A 99 28.75 -5.33 -1.14
N ARG A 100 27.56 -5.93 -1.05
CA ARG A 100 26.87 -6.57 -2.20
C ARG A 100 26.37 -5.52 -3.19
N ALA A 101 25.79 -4.42 -2.72
CA ALA A 101 25.31 -3.32 -3.57
C ALA A 101 26.43 -2.67 -4.41
N ARG A 102 27.68 -2.65 -3.90
CA ARG A 102 28.85 -2.20 -4.68
C ARG A 102 29.25 -3.15 -5.80
N ARG A 103 28.77 -4.39 -5.80
CA ARG A 103 29.13 -5.45 -6.77
C ARG A 103 28.01 -5.77 -7.77
N GLY A 104 26.80 -5.25 -7.55
CA GLY A 104 25.62 -5.54 -8.37
C GLY A 104 24.32 -5.08 -7.71
N THR A 105 23.20 -5.48 -8.29
CA THR A 105 21.87 -5.11 -7.79
C THR A 105 21.52 -5.91 -6.55
N VAL A 106 20.97 -5.23 -5.54
CA VAL A 106 20.39 -5.87 -4.35
C VAL A 106 18.88 -5.66 -4.36
N ARG A 107 18.12 -6.74 -4.19
CA ARG A 107 16.68 -6.70 -3.98
C ARG A 107 16.34 -7.26 -2.60
N ILE A 108 15.56 -6.50 -1.83
CA ILE A 108 15.13 -6.86 -0.49
C ILE A 108 13.62 -7.14 -0.53
N ARG A 109 13.23 -8.35 -0.12
CA ARG A 109 11.85 -8.81 -0.10
C ARG A 109 11.39 -8.96 1.35
N VAL A 110 10.49 -8.07 1.76
CA VAL A 110 10.06 -7.92 3.15
C VAL A 110 8.69 -8.57 3.37
N THR A 111 8.57 -9.40 4.40
CA THR A 111 7.28 -9.72 5.02
C THR A 111 7.37 -9.30 6.48
N PRO A 112 6.82 -8.12 6.81
CA PRO A 112 6.91 -7.57 8.16
C PRO A 112 5.99 -8.34 9.11
N SER A 113 6.23 -8.16 10.41
CA SER A 113 5.24 -8.43 11.45
C SER A 113 4.35 -7.20 11.66
N PRO A 114 3.23 -7.32 12.39
CA PRO A 114 2.41 -6.18 12.79
C PRO A 114 3.19 -5.00 13.38
N SER A 115 4.15 -5.27 14.27
CA SER A 115 4.98 -4.21 14.86
C SER A 115 5.90 -3.50 13.85
N LEU A 116 6.28 -4.17 12.75
CA LEU A 116 7.19 -3.61 11.74
C LEU A 116 6.49 -3.16 10.44
N ALA A 117 5.17 -3.33 10.33
CA ALA A 117 4.42 -3.06 9.10
C ALA A 117 4.53 -1.61 8.60
N ARG A 118 4.69 -0.65 9.53
CA ARG A 118 4.84 0.79 9.23
C ARG A 118 6.30 1.25 9.13
N VAL A 119 7.28 0.38 9.35
CA VAL A 119 8.68 0.77 9.23
C VAL A 119 8.96 1.15 7.77
N PRO A 120 9.46 2.37 7.50
CA PRO A 120 9.84 2.77 6.15
C PRO A 120 11.21 2.18 5.83
N PHE A 121 11.25 0.91 5.43
CA PHE A 121 12.52 0.20 5.18
C PHE A 121 13.46 0.97 4.24
N GLY A 122 12.93 1.72 3.28
CA GLY A 122 13.71 2.57 2.38
C GLY A 122 14.54 3.64 3.08
N LEU A 123 14.08 4.18 4.20
CA LEU A 123 14.76 5.22 4.97
C LEU A 123 15.79 4.66 5.97
N LEU A 124 15.88 3.34 6.14
CA LEU A 124 16.88 2.77 7.04
C LEU A 124 18.29 3.09 6.56
N VAL A 125 19.23 3.27 7.49
CA VAL A 125 20.58 3.74 7.22
C VAL A 125 21.52 2.56 6.96
N VAL A 126 22.41 2.72 6.00
CA VAL A 126 23.40 1.72 5.58
C VAL A 126 24.76 2.41 5.41
N GLY A 127 25.79 1.82 6.04
CA GLY A 127 27.10 2.45 6.11
C GLY A 127 27.06 3.71 6.96
N GLU A 128 27.73 4.78 6.52
CA GLU A 128 27.82 6.03 7.28
C GLU A 128 26.56 6.90 7.19
N ASP A 129 25.97 7.10 6.00
CA ASP A 129 24.75 7.93 5.84
C ASP A 129 23.85 7.55 4.64
N ARG A 130 24.15 6.48 3.89
CA ARG A 130 23.26 6.08 2.79
C ARG A 130 21.97 5.51 3.32
N ARG A 131 20.87 5.72 2.61
CA ARG A 131 19.57 5.09 2.87
C ARG A 131 19.50 3.74 2.15
N LEU A 132 18.72 2.80 2.67
CA LEU A 132 18.56 1.46 2.10
C LEU A 132 18.02 1.55 0.66
N LEU A 133 17.12 2.49 0.40
CA LEU A 133 16.60 2.75 -0.95
C LEU A 133 17.66 3.21 -1.95
N GLU A 134 18.81 3.73 -1.52
CA GLU A 134 19.92 4.14 -2.41
C GLU A 134 20.74 2.94 -2.87
N VAL A 135 20.75 1.84 -2.11
CA VAL A 135 21.62 0.67 -2.35
C VAL A 135 20.84 -0.59 -2.71
N ALA A 136 19.52 -0.60 -2.51
CA ALA A 136 18.67 -1.74 -2.81
C ALA A 136 17.32 -1.32 -3.40
N GLU A 137 16.69 -2.25 -4.11
CA GLU A 137 15.28 -2.20 -4.45
C GLU A 137 14.48 -2.96 -3.38
N ILE A 138 13.44 -2.34 -2.82
CA ILE A 138 12.68 -2.90 -1.70
C ILE A 138 11.26 -3.19 -2.19
N CYS A 139 10.82 -4.42 -1.99
CA CYS A 139 9.44 -4.80 -2.20
C CYS A 139 8.93 -5.65 -1.05
N TYR A 140 7.62 -5.66 -0.90
CA TYR A 140 6.93 -6.46 0.09
C TYR A 140 6.41 -7.73 -0.55
N GLU A 141 6.33 -8.78 0.24
CA GLU A 141 5.87 -10.07 -0.23
C GLU A 141 4.79 -10.61 0.70
N PRO A 142 3.70 -11.18 0.17
CA PRO A 142 2.71 -11.86 0.98
C PRO A 142 3.30 -13.13 1.64
N PRO A 143 2.59 -13.70 2.62
CA PRO A 143 2.87 -15.05 3.10
C PRO A 143 2.86 -16.08 1.96
N ALA A 144 3.66 -17.14 2.10
CA ALA A 144 3.81 -18.16 1.05
C ALA A 144 2.48 -18.80 0.61
N ALA A 145 1.50 -18.91 1.52
CA ALA A 145 0.18 -19.48 1.26
C ALA A 145 -0.58 -18.78 0.13
N ILE A 146 -0.42 -17.46 -0.02
CA ILE A 146 -1.07 -16.68 -1.08
C ILE A 146 -0.53 -17.05 -2.47
N HIS A 147 0.73 -17.49 -2.56
CA HIS A 147 1.30 -17.87 -3.85
C HIS A 147 0.70 -19.16 -4.42
N SER A 148 0.31 -20.10 -3.55
CA SER A 148 -0.19 -21.43 -3.92
C SER A 148 -1.72 -21.56 -3.89
N GLY A 149 -2.42 -20.72 -3.12
CA GLY A 149 -3.87 -20.86 -2.87
C GLY A 149 -4.75 -19.78 -3.50
N ARG A 150 -4.26 -19.02 -4.49
CA ARG A 150 -5.04 -17.92 -5.09
C ARG A 150 -6.16 -18.44 -6.00
N GLY A 151 -7.33 -17.81 -5.92
CA GLY A 151 -8.49 -18.14 -6.76
C GLY A 151 -8.27 -17.79 -8.23
N ARG A 152 -7.45 -16.78 -8.51
CA ARG A 152 -7.07 -16.38 -9.88
C ARG A 152 -5.57 -16.19 -10.01
N MET A 153 -4.98 -16.78 -11.05
CA MET A 153 -3.59 -16.53 -11.42
C MET A 153 -3.44 -15.17 -12.12
N PRO A 154 -2.38 -14.40 -11.80
CA PRO A 154 -2.15 -13.15 -12.49
C PRO A 154 -1.77 -13.39 -13.95
N GLU A 155 -2.28 -12.52 -14.83
CA GLU A 155 -1.92 -12.48 -16.23
C GLU A 155 -0.52 -11.85 -16.39
N PRO A 156 0.40 -12.44 -17.16
CA PRO A 156 1.72 -11.84 -17.39
C PRO A 156 1.63 -10.42 -17.94
N TRP A 157 2.49 -9.52 -17.47
CA TRP A 157 2.57 -8.17 -18.02
C TRP A 157 3.22 -8.18 -19.41
N THR A 158 2.42 -7.99 -20.46
CA THR A 158 2.84 -7.90 -21.86
C THR A 158 2.45 -6.54 -22.46
N ASP A 159 2.97 -6.21 -23.65
CA ASP A 159 2.56 -4.99 -24.37
C ASP A 159 1.05 -4.96 -24.66
N GLU A 160 0.44 -6.12 -24.90
CA GLU A 160 -1.01 -6.24 -25.08
C GLU A 160 -1.76 -5.86 -23.80
N VAL A 161 -1.37 -6.41 -22.66
CA VAL A 161 -1.97 -6.08 -21.35
C VAL A 161 -1.73 -4.61 -21.01
N ALA A 162 -0.55 -4.08 -21.32
CA ALA A 162 -0.19 -2.69 -21.10
C ALA A 162 -1.02 -1.71 -21.95
N ALA A 163 -1.47 -2.12 -23.14
CA ALA A 163 -2.31 -1.32 -24.03
C ALA A 163 -3.81 -1.34 -23.66
N ARG A 164 -4.24 -2.23 -22.74
CA ARG A 164 -5.64 -2.30 -22.30
C ARG A 164 -6.05 -1.06 -21.51
N PRO A 165 -7.36 -0.73 -21.47
CA PRO A 165 -7.86 0.38 -20.67
C PRO A 165 -7.45 0.30 -19.20
N VAL A 166 -7.28 1.46 -18.57
CA VAL A 166 -7.08 1.59 -17.12
C VAL A 166 -8.43 1.83 -16.46
N LEU A 167 -8.70 1.13 -15.37
CA LEU A 167 -9.81 1.44 -14.47
C LEU A 167 -9.32 2.39 -13.38
N SER A 168 -9.70 3.66 -13.44
CA SER A 168 -9.25 4.70 -12.51
C SER A 168 -10.40 5.21 -11.64
N VAL A 169 -10.48 4.77 -10.38
CA VAL A 169 -11.49 5.21 -9.42
C VAL A 169 -10.85 6.23 -8.47
N ILE A 170 -11.07 7.52 -8.73
CA ILE A 170 -10.39 8.61 -8.02
C ILE A 170 -11.41 9.43 -7.22
N ASP A 171 -11.25 9.44 -5.91
CA ASP A 171 -12.05 10.13 -4.90
C ASP A 171 -13.57 9.98 -5.17
N PRO A 172 -14.09 8.74 -5.23
CA PRO A 172 -15.49 8.49 -5.58
C PRO A 172 -16.42 9.22 -4.62
N LYS A 173 -17.59 9.65 -5.12
CA LYS A 173 -18.60 10.33 -4.31
C LYS A 173 -19.20 9.34 -3.32
N LEU A 174 -18.97 9.57 -2.04
CA LEU A 174 -19.56 8.77 -0.98
C LEU A 174 -20.97 9.27 -0.65
N PRO A 175 -21.87 8.39 -0.17
CA PRO A 175 -23.20 8.79 0.27
C PRO A 175 -23.16 9.88 1.36
N PRO A 176 -24.15 10.79 1.39
CA PRO A 176 -24.35 11.68 2.53
C PRO A 176 -24.45 10.88 3.83
N GLY A 177 -23.85 11.38 4.92
CA GLY A 177 -23.86 10.69 6.21
C GLY A 177 -22.75 9.65 6.40
N SER A 178 -21.99 9.30 5.37
CA SER A 178 -20.84 8.38 5.48
C SER A 178 -19.76 8.83 6.48
N GLY A 179 -19.74 10.12 6.87
CA GLY A 179 -18.74 10.67 7.79
C GLY A 179 -17.35 10.89 7.16
N LEU A 180 -17.21 10.60 5.87
CA LEU A 180 -15.97 10.75 5.11
C LEU A 180 -16.08 11.92 4.14
N SER A 181 -15.10 12.82 4.18
CA SER A 181 -15.04 13.98 3.29
C SER A 181 -14.19 13.67 2.06
N ARG A 182 -14.40 14.40 0.95
CA ARG A 182 -13.56 14.23 -0.24
C ARG A 182 -12.10 14.57 0.04
N ILE A 183 -11.21 13.78 -0.54
CA ILE A 183 -9.76 14.01 -0.48
C ILE A 183 -9.40 15.19 -1.40
N LEU A 184 -10.06 15.28 -2.55
CA LEU A 184 -9.83 16.30 -3.56
C LEU A 184 -10.94 17.35 -3.56
N GLY A 185 -10.58 18.59 -3.85
CA GLY A 185 -11.58 19.61 -4.21
C GLY A 185 -12.30 19.27 -5.52
N PRO A 186 -13.48 19.86 -5.80
CA PRO A 186 -14.16 19.68 -7.08
C PRO A 186 -13.24 19.96 -8.28
N VAL A 187 -13.30 19.16 -9.34
CA VAL A 187 -12.47 19.33 -10.55
C VAL A 187 -12.51 20.78 -11.09
N ALA A 188 -13.69 21.40 -11.14
CA ALA A 188 -13.84 22.79 -11.60
C ALA A 188 -13.07 23.83 -10.74
N ARG A 189 -12.68 23.49 -9.52
CA ARG A 189 -12.08 24.41 -8.52
C ARG A 189 -10.73 23.94 -7.97
N SER A 190 -10.25 22.76 -8.36
CA SER A 190 -9.02 22.16 -7.84
C SER A 190 -8.06 21.85 -8.98
N ALA A 191 -6.89 22.50 -8.98
CA ALA A 191 -5.84 22.24 -9.98
C ALA A 191 -5.33 20.79 -9.88
N ASN A 192 -5.16 20.27 -8.66
CA ASN A 192 -4.79 18.88 -8.41
C ASN A 192 -5.82 17.88 -8.98
N ALA A 193 -7.12 18.14 -8.76
CA ALA A 193 -8.17 17.28 -9.31
C ALA A 193 -8.24 17.33 -10.85
N ARG A 194 -7.96 18.50 -11.46
CA ARG A 194 -7.84 18.63 -12.93
C ARG A 194 -6.68 17.83 -13.48
N LEU A 195 -5.50 17.90 -12.87
CA LEU A 195 -4.34 17.11 -13.31
C LEU A 195 -4.65 15.60 -13.35
N LEU A 196 -5.35 15.09 -12.33
CA LEU A 196 -5.76 13.68 -12.29
C LEU A 196 -6.85 13.37 -13.32
N ALA A 197 -7.81 14.28 -13.53
CA ALA A 197 -8.84 14.11 -14.56
C ALA A 197 -8.24 14.11 -15.98
N ASP A 198 -7.34 15.04 -16.27
CA ASP A 198 -6.60 15.13 -17.53
C ASP A 198 -5.75 13.87 -17.74
N ARG A 199 -5.13 13.35 -16.68
CA ARG A 199 -4.37 12.09 -16.73
C ARG A 199 -5.25 10.89 -17.11
N VAL A 200 -6.47 10.80 -16.57
CA VAL A 200 -7.43 9.75 -16.94
C VAL A 200 -7.90 9.92 -18.39
N ALA A 201 -8.20 11.15 -18.80
CA ALA A 201 -8.69 11.46 -20.15
C ALA A 201 -7.64 11.23 -21.26
N ALA A 202 -6.35 11.30 -20.93
CA ALA A 202 -5.26 11.18 -21.90
C ALA A 202 -5.07 9.78 -22.50
N GLY A 203 -5.69 8.74 -21.93
CA GLY A 203 -5.52 7.35 -22.40
C GLY A 203 -6.80 6.53 -22.36
N PRO A 204 -6.77 5.30 -22.92
CA PRO A 204 -7.89 4.37 -22.84
C PRO A 204 -8.26 4.08 -21.39
N HIS A 205 -9.53 4.24 -21.05
CA HIS A 205 -10.06 4.02 -19.70
C HIS A 205 -11.43 3.35 -19.74
N THR A 206 -11.81 2.68 -18.65
CA THR A 206 -13.10 2.01 -18.53
C THR A 206 -14.24 3.01 -18.28
N PRO A 207 -15.52 2.66 -18.52
CA PRO A 207 -16.67 3.57 -18.38
C PRO A 207 -16.79 4.28 -17.02
N SER A 208 -16.46 3.60 -15.92
CA SER A 208 -16.58 4.15 -14.56
C SER A 208 -15.36 4.97 -14.14
N SER A 209 -14.31 5.03 -14.97
CA SER A 209 -13.09 5.77 -14.65
C SER A 209 -13.31 7.28 -14.55
N GLY A 210 -12.69 7.91 -13.56
CA GLY A 210 -12.65 9.37 -13.41
C GLY A 210 -12.51 9.86 -11.97
N VAL A 211 -12.55 11.19 -11.81
CA VAL A 211 -12.40 11.89 -10.53
C VAL A 211 -13.77 12.33 -10.01
N GLY A 212 -14.12 11.98 -8.77
CA GLY A 212 -15.37 12.42 -8.14
C GLY A 212 -16.62 11.82 -8.78
N ARG A 213 -16.52 10.61 -9.34
CA ARG A 213 -17.65 9.89 -9.95
C ARG A 213 -18.45 9.13 -8.90
N ILE A 214 -19.69 8.79 -9.24
CA ILE A 214 -20.47 7.79 -8.49
C ILE A 214 -20.06 6.44 -9.09
N VAL A 215 -19.45 5.58 -8.29
CA VAL A 215 -18.98 4.24 -8.67
C VAL A 215 -19.21 3.33 -7.48
N GLY A 216 -20.19 2.44 -7.55
CA GLY A 216 -20.45 1.41 -6.56
C GLY A 216 -19.64 0.14 -6.84
N ARG A 217 -19.80 -0.86 -5.97
CA ARG A 217 -19.12 -2.15 -6.08
C ARG A 217 -19.50 -2.92 -7.33
N TRP A 218 -20.73 -2.76 -7.82
CA TRP A 218 -21.22 -3.50 -8.98
C TRP A 218 -20.77 -2.86 -10.30
N GLU A 219 -20.70 -1.53 -10.38
CA GLU A 219 -20.05 -0.86 -11.52
C GLU A 219 -18.54 -1.16 -11.56
N LEU A 220 -17.88 -1.20 -10.40
CA LEU A 220 -16.49 -1.66 -10.31
C LEU A 220 -16.35 -3.10 -10.82
N SER A 221 -17.27 -3.98 -10.42
CA SER A 221 -17.33 -5.38 -10.82
C SER A 221 -17.49 -5.54 -12.35
N ASP A 222 -18.37 -4.75 -12.97
CA ASP A 222 -18.56 -4.71 -14.42
C ASP A 222 -17.31 -4.28 -15.17
N ASP A 223 -16.69 -3.17 -14.75
CA ASP A 223 -15.46 -2.67 -15.38
C ASP A 223 -14.29 -3.65 -15.20
N LEU A 224 -14.14 -4.31 -14.04
CA LEU A 224 -13.09 -5.31 -13.83
C LEU A 224 -13.28 -6.53 -14.74
N ARG A 225 -14.53 -6.94 -15.00
CA ARG A 225 -14.83 -8.03 -15.93
C ARG A 225 -14.51 -7.71 -17.39
N THR A 226 -14.34 -6.44 -17.77
CA THR A 226 -13.81 -6.06 -19.09
C THR A 226 -12.28 -6.25 -19.20
N ARG A 227 -11.63 -6.79 -18.16
CA ARG A 227 -10.18 -7.11 -18.11
C ARG A 227 -9.29 -5.88 -18.37
N PRO A 228 -9.41 -4.79 -17.58
CA PRO A 228 -8.50 -3.66 -17.70
C PRO A 228 -7.04 -4.13 -17.49
N GLY A 229 -6.08 -3.37 -18.03
CA GLY A 229 -4.67 -3.69 -17.81
C GLY A 229 -4.24 -3.40 -16.38
N ARG A 230 -4.86 -2.38 -15.76
CA ARG A 230 -4.50 -1.86 -14.44
C ARG A 230 -5.73 -1.30 -13.72
N LEU A 231 -5.71 -1.34 -12.39
CA LEU A 231 -6.64 -0.64 -11.51
C LEU A 231 -5.87 0.45 -10.74
N PHE A 232 -6.36 1.68 -10.79
CA PHE A 232 -5.83 2.80 -10.01
C PHE A 232 -6.93 3.35 -9.11
N TYR A 233 -6.75 3.25 -7.80
CA TYR A 233 -7.64 3.80 -6.79
C TYR A 233 -6.93 4.89 -6.00
N LEU A 234 -7.57 6.05 -5.86
CA LEU A 234 -7.19 7.09 -4.91
C LEU A 234 -8.42 7.43 -4.09
N GLY A 235 -8.44 7.17 -2.79
CA GLY A 235 -9.66 7.30 -1.99
C GLY A 235 -9.49 6.89 -0.55
N HIS A 236 -10.61 6.69 0.15
CA HIS A 236 -10.58 6.27 1.55
C HIS A 236 -10.45 4.76 1.66
N VAL A 237 -9.63 4.35 2.62
CA VAL A 237 -9.58 2.97 3.11
C VAL A 237 -9.76 3.03 4.63
N SER A 238 -10.56 2.11 5.16
CA SER A 238 -10.72 1.90 6.59
C SER A 238 -10.36 0.47 6.97
N SER A 239 -10.03 0.25 8.23
CA SER A 239 -9.74 -1.08 8.76
C SER A 239 -9.89 -1.07 10.28
N THR A 240 -10.39 -2.16 10.85
CA THR A 240 -10.38 -2.41 12.29
C THR A 240 -9.38 -3.53 12.58
N LEU A 241 -8.22 -3.19 13.15
CA LEU A 241 -7.09 -4.11 13.33
C LEU A 241 -7.43 -5.42 14.09
N ALA A 242 -8.41 -5.37 14.98
CA ALA A 242 -8.87 -6.51 15.75
C ALA A 242 -9.85 -7.42 14.98
N ILE A 243 -10.34 -6.97 13.82
CA ILE A 243 -11.33 -7.69 13.00
C ILE A 243 -10.65 -8.07 11.68
N PRO A 244 -10.24 -9.34 11.52
CA PRO A 244 -9.75 -9.86 10.24
C PRO A 244 -10.72 -9.57 9.09
N GLY A 245 -10.18 -9.27 7.90
CA GLY A 245 -11.04 -9.02 6.74
C GLY A 245 -11.73 -7.65 6.69
N SER A 246 -11.66 -6.84 7.76
CA SER A 246 -12.36 -5.56 7.86
C SER A 246 -11.76 -4.43 7.02
N ALA A 247 -10.56 -4.60 6.48
CA ALA A 247 -9.93 -3.61 5.62
C ALA A 247 -10.81 -3.41 4.37
N SER A 248 -11.23 -2.17 4.11
CA SER A 248 -12.26 -1.87 3.11
C SER A 248 -11.93 -0.63 2.29
N VAL A 249 -12.20 -0.69 0.98
CA VAL A 249 -12.19 0.49 0.10
C VAL A 249 -13.56 1.15 0.11
N HIS A 250 -13.59 2.48 0.13
CA HIS A 250 -14.84 3.23 0.13
C HIS A 250 -15.23 3.61 -1.31
N LEU A 251 -16.42 3.16 -1.69
CA LEU A 251 -17.08 3.38 -2.98
C LEU A 251 -18.39 4.14 -2.77
N SER A 252 -19.19 4.31 -3.82
CA SER A 252 -20.46 5.05 -3.75
C SER A 252 -21.65 4.26 -3.20
N ASP A 253 -21.41 3.04 -2.69
CA ASP A 253 -22.45 2.15 -2.13
C ASP A 253 -23.14 2.80 -0.93
N ASP A 254 -24.47 2.77 -0.89
CA ASP A 254 -25.26 3.25 0.25
C ASP A 254 -25.51 2.12 1.27
N ALA A 255 -26.37 2.39 2.26
CA ALA A 255 -26.73 1.44 3.32
C ALA A 255 -27.59 0.26 2.82
N ASP A 256 -28.30 0.43 1.70
CA ASP A 256 -29.18 -0.59 1.12
C ASP A 256 -28.41 -1.58 0.23
N THR A 257 -27.15 -1.25 -0.07
CA THR A 257 -26.27 -2.10 -0.87
C THR A 257 -25.80 -3.31 -0.09
N TRP A 258 -26.05 -4.51 -0.61
CA TRP A 258 -25.56 -5.76 0.00
C TRP A 258 -24.02 -5.82 0.05
N GLY A 259 -23.48 -6.16 1.22
CA GLY A 259 -22.05 -6.32 1.46
C GLY A 259 -21.72 -6.94 2.80
N LEU A 260 -20.51 -7.49 2.92
CA LEU A 260 -20.03 -8.17 4.14
C LEU A 260 -19.47 -7.20 5.18
N ALA A 261 -19.12 -5.98 4.78
CA ALA A 261 -18.73 -4.96 5.72
C ALA A 261 -19.93 -4.47 6.55
N ARG A 262 -19.67 -4.15 7.82
CA ARG A 262 -20.63 -3.39 8.63
C ARG A 262 -20.87 -2.01 8.01
N PRO A 263 -22.13 -1.54 7.89
CA PRO A 263 -22.42 -0.18 7.45
C PRO A 263 -21.76 0.87 8.35
N LEU A 264 -21.16 1.89 7.74
CA LEU A 264 -20.63 3.07 8.41
C LEU A 264 -21.74 4.11 8.57
N ASN A 265 -21.97 4.55 9.81
CA ASN A 265 -23.00 5.53 10.19
C ASN A 265 -24.39 5.21 9.63
N GLU A 266 -24.71 3.92 9.43
CA GLU A 266 -25.98 3.47 8.83
C GLU A 266 -26.27 4.08 7.45
N ALA A 267 -25.25 4.59 6.75
CA ALA A 267 -25.41 5.36 5.51
C ALA A 267 -24.61 4.80 4.33
N HIS A 268 -23.57 4.01 4.59
CA HIS A 268 -22.60 3.59 3.57
C HIS A 268 -22.01 2.22 3.90
N VAL A 269 -22.07 1.28 2.96
CA VAL A 269 -21.42 -0.03 3.09
C VAL A 269 -20.12 -0.05 2.27
N PRO A 270 -18.94 -0.12 2.89
CA PRO A 270 -17.68 -0.18 2.14
C PRO A 270 -17.46 -1.57 1.51
N LEU A 271 -16.55 -1.66 0.54
CA LEU A 271 -16.16 -2.93 -0.09
C LEU A 271 -14.95 -3.51 0.66
N SER A 272 -15.17 -4.55 1.44
CA SER A 272 -14.16 -5.16 2.32
C SER A 272 -13.27 -6.18 1.63
N ALA A 273 -12.16 -6.53 2.29
CA ALA A 273 -11.34 -7.67 1.92
C ALA A 273 -12.14 -8.98 1.96
N LEU A 274 -13.12 -9.13 2.86
CA LEU A 274 -14.03 -10.29 2.85
C LEU A 274 -14.86 -10.32 1.58
N ASP A 275 -15.46 -9.20 1.16
CA ASP A 275 -16.21 -9.13 -0.10
C ASP A 275 -15.33 -9.61 -1.26
N LEU A 276 -14.09 -9.10 -1.36
CA LEU A 276 -13.14 -9.49 -2.40
C LEU A 276 -12.69 -10.96 -2.34
N LEU A 277 -12.70 -11.59 -1.16
CA LEU A 277 -12.31 -12.99 -0.99
C LEU A 277 -13.46 -13.95 -1.29
N VAL A 278 -14.61 -13.76 -0.63
CA VAL A 278 -15.71 -14.74 -0.65
C VAL A 278 -16.88 -14.33 -1.56
N GLY A 279 -16.96 -13.06 -1.93
CA GLY A 279 -18.03 -12.55 -2.79
C GLY A 279 -19.41 -12.81 -2.25
N THR A 280 -20.30 -13.31 -3.10
CA THR A 280 -21.66 -13.68 -2.74
C THR A 280 -21.80 -15.17 -2.38
N SER A 281 -20.69 -15.92 -2.31
CA SER A 281 -20.70 -17.36 -2.06
C SER A 281 -20.90 -17.77 -0.60
N ALA A 282 -20.77 -16.83 0.34
CA ALA A 282 -20.94 -17.09 1.77
C ALA A 282 -21.93 -16.09 2.39
N PRO A 283 -23.22 -16.15 2.01
CA PRO A 283 -24.26 -15.23 2.47
C PRO A 283 -24.43 -15.23 3.99
N GLU A 284 -24.03 -16.29 4.68
CA GLU A 284 -24.07 -16.42 6.14
C GLU A 284 -23.18 -15.41 6.88
N TYR A 285 -22.21 -14.79 6.19
CA TYR A 285 -21.40 -13.69 6.74
C TYR A 285 -21.98 -12.30 6.44
N GLY A 286 -23.03 -12.23 5.62
CA GLY A 286 -23.69 -10.99 5.23
C GLY A 286 -24.71 -10.49 6.25
N PRO A 287 -25.35 -9.35 5.97
CA PRO A 287 -26.40 -8.79 6.81
C PRO A 287 -27.62 -9.71 6.83
N ASP A 288 -28.39 -9.65 7.92
CA ASP A 288 -29.73 -10.25 7.98
C ASP A 288 -30.65 -9.55 6.96
N GLY A 289 -31.43 -10.31 6.18
CA GLY A 289 -32.39 -9.76 5.23
C GLY A 289 -32.37 -10.46 3.87
N ASP A 290 -32.64 -9.70 2.82
CA ASP A 290 -32.51 -10.18 1.44
C ASP A 290 -31.05 -10.58 1.19
N GLY A 291 -30.85 -11.86 0.84
CA GLY A 291 -29.52 -12.41 0.56
C GLY A 291 -28.82 -11.72 -0.62
N PRO A 292 -27.55 -12.03 -0.86
CA PRO A 292 -26.81 -11.45 -1.96
C PRO A 292 -27.48 -11.69 -3.32
N PRO A 293 -27.17 -10.84 -4.33
CA PRO A 293 -27.64 -11.10 -5.68
C PRO A 293 -27.13 -12.45 -6.21
N ALA A 294 -28.05 -13.23 -6.77
CA ALA A 294 -27.74 -14.49 -7.45
C ALA A 294 -27.24 -14.24 -8.90
N PRO A 295 -26.44 -15.15 -9.49
CA PRO A 295 -25.90 -16.36 -8.88
C PRO A 295 -24.75 -16.07 -7.89
N HIS A 296 -24.62 -16.91 -6.87
CA HIS A 296 -23.55 -16.80 -5.89
C HIS A 296 -22.19 -17.09 -6.53
N ARG A 297 -21.23 -16.19 -6.32
CA ARG A 297 -19.90 -16.25 -6.92
C ARG A 297 -18.83 -15.87 -5.91
N PRO A 298 -17.65 -16.52 -5.96
CA PRO A 298 -16.53 -16.12 -5.12
C PRO A 298 -16.03 -14.74 -5.54
N GLY A 299 -15.38 -14.02 -4.62
CA GLY A 299 -15.02 -12.62 -4.84
C GLY A 299 -14.07 -12.41 -6.03
N HIS A 300 -13.17 -13.35 -6.31
CA HIS A 300 -12.27 -13.29 -7.47
C HIS A 300 -12.96 -13.43 -8.83
N GLU A 301 -14.21 -13.89 -8.88
CA GLU A 301 -15.04 -13.87 -10.10
C GLU A 301 -15.86 -12.59 -10.24
N LEU A 302 -16.28 -12.00 -9.12
CA LEU A 302 -17.01 -10.74 -9.10
C LEU A 302 -16.07 -9.56 -9.35
N TRP A 303 -14.91 -9.53 -8.70
CA TRP A 303 -13.90 -8.49 -8.83
C TRP A 303 -12.56 -9.08 -9.30
N PRO A 304 -12.47 -9.60 -10.55
CA PRO A 304 -11.24 -10.16 -11.07
C PRO A 304 -10.20 -9.05 -11.24
N MET A 305 -9.19 -9.03 -10.38
CA MET A 305 -8.21 -7.95 -10.35
C MET A 305 -7.26 -8.03 -11.56
N PRO A 306 -6.91 -6.87 -12.16
CA PRO A 306 -5.87 -6.81 -13.18
C PRO A 306 -4.50 -7.12 -12.56
N PRO A 307 -3.49 -7.46 -13.38
CA PRO A 307 -2.16 -7.84 -12.85
C PRO A 307 -1.46 -6.72 -12.06
N ARG A 308 -1.88 -5.47 -12.24
CA ARG A 308 -1.32 -4.31 -11.53
C ARG A 308 -2.43 -3.46 -10.91
N VAL A 309 -2.33 -3.28 -9.60
CA VAL A 309 -3.28 -2.50 -8.81
C VAL A 309 -2.53 -1.45 -7.99
N ALA A 310 -2.97 -0.20 -8.05
CA ALA A 310 -2.50 0.87 -7.18
C ALA A 310 -3.63 1.30 -6.25
N LEU A 311 -3.39 1.29 -4.94
CA LEU A 311 -4.29 1.78 -3.90
C LEU A 311 -3.62 2.92 -3.14
N ILE A 312 -3.87 4.17 -3.55
CA ILE A 312 -3.40 5.35 -2.83
C ILE A 312 -4.48 5.75 -1.83
N ALA A 313 -4.33 5.34 -0.58
CA ALA A 313 -5.38 5.53 0.42
C ALA A 313 -4.82 5.77 1.82
N CYS A 314 -5.70 5.97 2.80
CA CYS A 314 -5.32 5.96 4.20
C CYS A 314 -5.05 4.51 4.67
N GLU A 315 -3.79 4.17 4.98
CA GLU A 315 -3.42 2.86 5.58
C GLU A 315 -3.78 1.62 4.73
N GLY A 316 -3.59 1.66 3.41
CA GLY A 316 -3.94 0.51 2.54
C GLY A 316 -3.11 -0.76 2.78
N GLY A 317 -1.95 -0.66 3.46
CA GLY A 317 -1.13 -1.78 3.93
C GLY A 317 -1.53 -2.36 5.30
N ALA A 318 -2.73 -2.06 5.80
CA ALA A 318 -3.21 -2.54 7.11
C ALA A 318 -3.15 -4.08 7.27
N ASP A 319 -3.14 -4.84 6.18
CA ASP A 319 -3.00 -6.29 6.11
C ASP A 319 -1.93 -6.86 7.03
N TYR A 320 -0.79 -6.18 7.13
CA TYR A 320 0.33 -6.64 7.93
C TYR A 320 0.21 -6.27 9.40
N ARG A 321 -0.70 -5.36 9.76
CA ARG A 321 -0.97 -4.91 11.14
C ARG A 321 -2.05 -5.73 11.84
N SER A 322 -2.88 -6.44 11.07
CA SER A 322 -3.88 -7.36 11.61
C SER A 322 -3.20 -8.66 12.05
N LEU A 323 -3.74 -9.29 13.09
CA LEU A 323 -3.26 -10.59 13.58
C LEU A 323 -3.42 -11.69 12.54
N GLU A 324 -4.39 -11.54 11.64
CA GLU A 324 -4.59 -12.41 10.49
C GLU A 324 -4.30 -11.66 9.19
N THR A 325 -3.57 -12.32 8.28
CA THR A 325 -3.17 -11.76 6.98
C THR A 325 -4.31 -11.88 5.94
N PHE A 326 -5.52 -11.45 6.32
CA PHE A 326 -6.71 -11.38 5.45
C PHE A 326 -7.10 -9.93 5.20
N GLY A 327 -6.19 -9.12 4.66
CA GLY A 327 -6.50 -7.74 4.30
C GLY A 327 -6.67 -7.52 2.79
N LEU A 328 -6.78 -6.26 2.39
CA LEU A 328 -7.10 -5.85 1.02
C LEU A 328 -6.03 -6.31 0.01
N VAL A 329 -4.75 -6.17 0.34
CA VAL A 329 -3.64 -6.57 -0.55
C VAL A 329 -3.68 -8.08 -0.80
N MET A 330 -3.94 -8.88 0.24
CA MET A 330 -4.04 -10.35 0.11
C MET A 330 -5.27 -10.77 -0.71
N ALA A 331 -6.40 -10.10 -0.52
CA ALA A 331 -7.61 -10.33 -1.30
C ALA A 331 -7.39 -9.98 -2.79
N ILE A 332 -6.70 -8.88 -3.06
CA ILE A 332 -6.37 -8.43 -4.42
C ILE A 332 -5.41 -9.40 -5.12
N PHE A 333 -4.41 -9.95 -4.41
CA PHE A 333 -3.57 -11.02 -4.94
C PHE A 333 -4.36 -12.30 -5.22
N SER A 334 -5.27 -12.66 -4.32
CA SER A 334 -6.14 -13.83 -4.49
C SER A 334 -7.07 -13.69 -5.70
N ALA A 335 -7.43 -12.45 -6.01
CA ALA A 335 -8.25 -12.07 -7.15
C ALA A 335 -7.47 -11.83 -8.46
N GLY A 336 -6.15 -12.06 -8.50
CA GLY A 336 -5.37 -12.09 -9.75
C GLY A 336 -4.37 -10.97 -9.96
N ALA A 337 -4.12 -10.10 -8.97
CA ALA A 337 -3.02 -9.15 -9.08
C ALA A 337 -1.65 -9.84 -8.93
N GLU A 338 -0.64 -9.33 -9.64
CA GLU A 338 0.77 -9.65 -9.41
C GLU A 338 1.46 -8.57 -8.57
N VAL A 339 1.13 -7.31 -8.85
CA VAL A 339 1.70 -6.14 -8.15
C VAL A 339 0.58 -5.32 -7.54
N VAL A 340 0.70 -5.05 -6.24
CA VAL A 340 -0.14 -4.09 -5.53
C VAL A 340 0.75 -3.00 -4.95
N THR A 341 0.55 -1.75 -5.33
CA THR A 341 1.25 -0.61 -4.72
C THR A 341 0.31 0.14 -3.81
N THR A 342 0.69 0.28 -2.54
CA THR A 342 -0.15 0.93 -1.54
C THR A 342 0.68 1.73 -0.54
N THR A 343 0.02 2.61 0.19
CA THR A 343 0.58 3.38 1.30
C THR A 343 0.60 2.55 2.59
N GLN A 344 1.65 2.72 3.39
CA GLN A 344 1.85 2.09 4.70
C GLN A 344 1.16 2.86 5.83
N TRP A 345 0.82 4.14 5.62
CA TRP A 345 0.15 5.01 6.60
C TRP A 345 -0.76 6.02 5.91
N ALA A 346 -1.54 6.76 6.71
CA ALA A 346 -2.45 7.78 6.22
C ALA A 346 -1.71 9.01 5.69
N LEU A 347 -2.12 9.48 4.50
CA LEU A 347 -1.53 10.65 3.85
C LEU A 347 -2.34 11.91 4.17
N PRO A 348 -1.68 13.05 4.42
CA PRO A 348 -2.35 14.34 4.38
C PRO A 348 -2.88 14.63 2.98
N SER A 349 -4.06 15.25 2.86
CA SER A 349 -4.53 15.76 1.58
C SER A 349 -3.70 16.97 1.13
N ASP A 350 -3.68 17.27 -0.17
CA ASP A 350 -3.01 18.48 -0.67
C ASP A 350 -3.61 19.75 -0.06
N GLU A 351 -4.89 19.71 0.31
CA GLU A 351 -5.55 20.80 1.03
C GLU A 351 -5.00 20.99 2.44
N ALA A 352 -4.68 19.89 3.14
CA ALA A 352 -4.04 19.95 4.45
C ALA A 352 -2.62 20.51 4.35
N PHE A 353 -1.84 20.08 3.33
CA PHE A 353 -0.52 20.64 3.04
C PHE A 353 -0.58 22.16 2.85
N ARG A 354 -1.54 22.64 2.07
CA ARG A 354 -1.77 24.07 1.86
C ARG A 354 -2.15 24.80 3.15
N ARG A 355 -3.20 24.34 3.84
CA ARG A 355 -3.77 25.07 5.00
C ARG A 355 -2.89 25.03 6.23
N LEU A 356 -2.23 23.91 6.49
CA LEU A 356 -1.55 23.64 7.76
C LEU A 356 -0.02 23.76 7.67
N ALA A 357 0.53 23.69 6.45
CA ALA A 357 1.97 23.75 6.21
C ALA A 357 2.39 24.78 5.14
N GLY A 358 1.44 25.55 4.58
CA GLY A 358 1.74 26.60 3.60
C GLY A 358 2.30 26.10 2.26
N VAL A 359 2.08 24.82 1.94
CA VAL A 359 2.58 24.21 0.69
C VAL A 359 1.52 24.37 -0.40
N ASP A 360 1.70 25.37 -1.27
CA ASP A 360 0.81 25.71 -2.38
C ASP A 360 1.23 25.11 -3.74
N ALA A 361 2.06 24.08 -3.74
CA ALA A 361 2.55 23.45 -4.96
C ALA A 361 1.42 22.76 -5.76
N VAL A 362 1.54 22.80 -7.09
CA VAL A 362 0.68 22.06 -8.03
C VAL A 362 1.58 21.33 -9.03
N PRO A 363 1.59 19.98 -9.08
CA PRO A 363 0.83 19.10 -8.19
C PRO A 363 1.26 19.24 -6.72
N GLY A 364 0.30 19.14 -5.81
CA GLY A 364 0.58 19.03 -4.38
C GLY A 364 1.24 17.68 -4.06
N PRO A 365 1.83 17.50 -2.87
CA PRO A 365 2.60 16.28 -2.55
C PRO A 365 1.83 14.97 -2.77
N THR A 366 0.56 14.89 -2.37
CA THR A 366 -0.25 13.68 -2.49
C THR A 366 -0.67 13.43 -3.94
N THR A 367 -1.01 14.48 -4.69
CA THR A 367 -1.26 14.36 -6.13
C THR A 367 0.01 13.98 -6.90
N ALA A 368 1.18 14.52 -6.53
CA ALA A 368 2.46 14.18 -7.13
C ALA A 368 2.82 12.70 -6.91
N LEU A 369 2.58 12.19 -5.70
CA LEU A 369 2.71 10.76 -5.39
C LEU A 369 1.74 9.92 -6.25
N ALA A 370 0.47 10.29 -6.33
CA ALA A 370 -0.53 9.57 -7.12
C ALA A 370 -0.13 9.46 -8.61
N LEU A 371 0.30 10.58 -9.21
CA LEU A 371 0.80 10.61 -10.58
C LEU A 371 2.06 9.74 -10.77
N ALA A 372 2.99 9.81 -9.82
CA ALA A 372 4.21 9.01 -9.86
C ALA A 372 3.92 7.51 -9.80
N VAL A 373 2.99 7.07 -8.94
CA VAL A 373 2.60 5.65 -8.86
C VAL A 373 1.90 5.19 -10.14
N ASP A 374 1.03 6.01 -10.71
CA ASP A 374 0.42 5.70 -12.01
C ASP A 374 1.52 5.53 -13.10
N ASP A 375 2.56 6.37 -13.10
CA ASP A 375 3.70 6.25 -14.02
C ASP A 375 4.55 5.00 -13.76
N THR A 376 4.81 4.65 -12.50
CA THR A 376 5.61 3.44 -12.17
C THR A 376 4.89 2.17 -12.60
N HIS A 377 3.57 2.15 -12.52
CA HIS A 377 2.73 1.05 -12.99
C HIS A 377 2.67 0.90 -14.52
N ARG A 378 3.20 1.86 -15.30
CA ARG A 378 3.37 1.72 -16.76
C ARG A 378 4.72 1.09 -17.12
N ALA A 379 5.71 1.16 -16.25
CA ALA A 379 7.05 0.66 -16.51
C ALA A 379 7.10 -0.87 -16.56
N ALA A 380 8.10 -1.45 -17.24
CA ALA A 380 8.28 -2.91 -17.26
C ALA A 380 8.43 -3.50 -15.83
N ASP A 381 9.19 -2.84 -14.96
CA ASP A 381 9.36 -3.18 -13.55
C ASP A 381 8.88 -2.02 -12.64
N PRO A 382 7.69 -2.14 -12.03
CA PRO A 382 7.15 -1.11 -11.12
C PRO A 382 7.99 -0.92 -9.86
N VAL A 383 8.67 -1.96 -9.35
CA VAL A 383 9.52 -1.86 -8.15
C VAL A 383 10.73 -1.01 -8.45
N ALA A 384 11.43 -1.31 -9.56
CA ALA A 384 12.59 -0.54 -9.99
C ALA A 384 12.22 0.91 -10.34
N ALA A 385 11.06 1.11 -11.00
CA ALA A 385 10.56 2.45 -11.30
C ALA A 385 10.23 3.26 -10.05
N LEU A 386 9.57 2.66 -9.05
CA LEU A 386 9.27 3.30 -7.78
C LEU A 386 10.55 3.64 -7.01
N ALA A 387 11.51 2.72 -6.95
CA ALA A 387 12.80 2.96 -6.30
C ALA A 387 13.55 4.14 -6.94
N ARG A 388 13.55 4.27 -8.27
CA ARG A 388 14.14 5.44 -8.96
C ARG A 388 13.45 6.75 -8.57
N TRP A 389 12.13 6.77 -8.53
CA TRP A 389 11.38 7.96 -8.12
C TRP A 389 11.64 8.32 -6.66
N GLN A 390 11.63 7.34 -5.75
CA GLN A 390 11.92 7.56 -4.32
C GLN A 390 13.35 8.07 -4.08
N ARG A 391 14.36 7.61 -4.85
CA ARG A 391 15.72 8.18 -4.83
C ARG A 391 15.73 9.66 -5.22
N GLN A 392 15.00 10.03 -6.27
CA GLN A 392 14.87 11.44 -6.67
C GLN A 392 14.21 12.27 -5.57
N ARG A 393 13.19 11.72 -4.90
CA ARG A 393 12.54 12.38 -3.76
C ARG A 393 13.46 12.51 -2.55
N LEU A 394 14.28 11.49 -2.26
CA LEU A 394 15.31 11.57 -1.22
C LEU A 394 16.34 12.68 -1.52
N HIS A 395 16.77 12.83 -2.77
CA HIS A 395 17.64 13.93 -3.17
C HIS A 395 16.99 15.30 -2.97
N ALA A 396 15.71 15.45 -3.36
CA ALA A 396 14.96 16.68 -3.13
C ALA A 396 14.79 16.99 -1.63
N TRP A 397 14.48 15.96 -0.83
CA TRP A 397 14.39 16.06 0.64
C TRP A 397 15.69 16.54 1.27
N ARG A 398 16.83 15.99 0.87
CA ARG A 398 18.14 16.40 1.40
C ARG A 398 18.54 17.81 0.95
N ALA A 399 18.14 18.23 -0.25
CA ALA A 399 18.46 19.55 -0.78
C ALA A 399 17.58 20.66 -0.18
N ASP A 400 16.30 20.37 0.05
CA ASP A 400 15.32 21.32 0.58
C ASP A 400 14.34 20.61 1.54
N PRO A 401 14.77 20.37 2.80
CA PRO A 401 13.94 19.71 3.79
C PRO A 401 12.75 20.59 4.18
N GLY A 402 11.55 20.05 4.00
CA GLY A 402 10.32 20.66 4.48
C GLY A 402 9.11 19.81 4.09
N PRO A 403 7.90 20.23 4.49
CA PRO A 403 6.67 19.48 4.24
C PRO A 403 6.46 19.13 2.76
N ALA A 404 6.89 20.00 1.83
CA ALA A 404 6.77 19.77 0.38
C ALA A 404 7.59 18.56 -0.14
N ASN A 405 8.77 18.32 0.44
CA ASN A 405 9.68 17.22 0.05
C ASN A 405 9.72 16.09 1.11
N SER A 406 8.83 16.15 2.10
CA SER A 406 8.86 15.29 3.28
C SER A 406 8.68 13.81 2.94
N PRO A 407 9.49 12.88 3.51
CA PRO A 407 9.25 11.44 3.44
C PRO A 407 7.90 11.00 3.97
N LEU A 408 7.20 11.82 4.75
CA LEU A 408 5.81 11.57 5.15
C LEU A 408 4.92 11.20 3.95
N THR A 409 5.22 11.74 2.76
CA THR A 409 4.48 11.44 1.53
C THR A 409 5.14 10.31 0.73
N TRP A 410 6.35 10.51 0.24
CA TRP A 410 6.94 9.62 -0.77
C TRP A 410 7.52 8.31 -0.21
N ALA A 411 7.85 8.27 1.08
CA ALA A 411 8.31 7.05 1.74
C ALA A 411 7.13 6.19 2.22
N SER A 412 5.90 6.68 2.14
CA SER A 412 4.70 5.94 2.53
C SER A 412 4.39 4.78 1.61
N VAL A 413 4.81 4.84 0.34
CA VAL A 413 4.36 3.90 -0.70
C VAL A 413 5.35 2.76 -0.89
N THR A 414 4.82 1.54 -1.02
CA THR A 414 5.61 0.33 -1.29
C THR A 414 4.92 -0.53 -2.33
N CYS A 415 5.72 -1.28 -3.11
CA CYS A 415 5.23 -2.32 -4.01
C CYS A 415 5.20 -3.66 -3.27
N HIS A 416 4.03 -4.29 -3.24
CA HIS A 416 3.84 -5.68 -2.85
C HIS A 416 3.82 -6.54 -4.11
N VAL A 417 4.58 -7.63 -4.13
CA VAL A 417 4.83 -8.43 -5.34
C VAL A 417 4.56 -9.90 -5.07
N CYS A 418 3.62 -10.46 -5.83
CA CYS A 418 3.15 -11.84 -5.72
C CYS A 418 3.13 -12.55 -7.10
N PRO A 419 4.30 -12.77 -7.74
CA PRO A 419 4.36 -13.43 -9.03
C PRO A 419 3.84 -14.87 -8.95
N PRO A 420 3.42 -15.45 -10.08
CA PRO A 420 3.21 -16.88 -10.19
C PRO A 420 4.40 -17.66 -9.64
N ARG A 421 4.15 -18.68 -8.83
CA ARG A 421 5.18 -19.65 -8.43
C ARG A 421 4.80 -21.00 -8.99
N ALA A 422 5.73 -21.63 -9.70
CA ALA A 422 5.61 -23.04 -10.01
C ALA A 422 5.66 -23.82 -8.69
N VAL A 423 4.59 -24.54 -8.36
CA VAL A 423 4.63 -25.54 -7.29
C VAL A 423 5.28 -26.77 -7.91
N HIS A 424 6.57 -26.97 -7.64
CA HIS A 424 7.22 -28.23 -7.97
C HIS A 424 6.73 -29.27 -6.96
N PRO A 425 6.05 -30.36 -7.37
CA PRO A 425 5.70 -31.42 -6.46
C PRO A 425 6.99 -31.95 -5.82
N THR A 426 7.01 -32.05 -4.51
CA THR A 426 8.10 -32.70 -3.78
C THR A 426 8.25 -34.11 -4.36
N PRO A 427 9.46 -34.54 -4.77
CA PRO A 427 9.65 -35.95 -5.12
C PRO A 427 9.19 -36.77 -3.92
N ARG A 428 8.30 -37.74 -4.16
CA ARG A 428 7.90 -38.68 -3.11
C ARG A 428 9.19 -39.27 -2.56
N LEU A 429 9.43 -39.09 -1.25
CA LEU A 429 10.51 -39.80 -0.59
C LEU A 429 10.27 -41.30 -0.82
N PRO A 430 11.33 -42.06 -1.22
CA PRO A 430 11.22 -43.45 -1.61
C PRO A 430 10.69 -44.35 -0.50
#